data_AF-A0A671PAY8-F1
#
_entry.id   AF-A0A671PAY8-F1
#
_cell.length_a   1.000
_cell.length_b   1.000
_cell.length_c   1.000
_cell.angle_alpha   90.00
_cell.angle_beta   90.00
_cell.angle_gamma   90.00
#
_symmetry.space_group_name_H-M   'P 1'
#
loop_
_entity.id
_entity.type
_entity.pdbx_description
1 polymer ?
#
loop_
_entity_poly.entity_id
_entity_poly.type
_entity_poly.pdbx_seq_one_letter_code
_entity_poly.pdbx_strand_id
1 'polypeptide(L)'
;MDEKDSKEYTRSEQEINENIQHLFNKLHLEGKMRAADVLQLTAHSLKSHKSCPVEERAINDCLSESYSTFRLEDVSKHSDIRVDEEDDDDCRRGREAAQQMMCLLEKKDLTEIKDSFLPHQGKLWHQWSQKNKELHRPRAYETEEDISRKQKEMTKIREQQYESDISEFIKLFIKEVNSHNECEKMFFLKWLRILLDEYWSTRISKELQAATFGVEHIMREIGQIYESCSSVKKNKKDLQFPFSSLPSFAAEMMISGFPLELMDGDAAHVPVIWISAVLDQLVQKLGDQRVFVLSVLGTQSSGKSTMLNAMFGLQFAVSAGRCTRGAFMQLVRVSDEMKTQMNFDFILVVDTEGLRSLELAGKSTRDHDNELATFVVGLANLTLINIFGESPSEMQDILQIVVQAFLRMKKVRLNPSCVFVHQNVSDVTAGEKNMEGRRRLQKTLDEMTKLAAEEEDYDAGCFSDVILFDVQNDVKYFAQLWEGSPPMAPPNPKYCENIQELKGIIILSVRNLKSPLSRVSTRRLPEI
;
A
#
# COMPACT_ATOMS: atom_id res chain seq x y z
N MET A 1 -31.23 33.56 -4.29
CA MET A 1 -30.62 33.36 -5.61
C MET A 1 -30.31 31.87 -5.76
N ASP A 2 -31.35 31.04 -5.82
CA ASP A 2 -31.30 29.67 -5.28
C ASP A 2 -31.84 28.63 -6.29
N GLU A 3 -31.87 27.34 -5.90
CA GLU A 3 -32.06 26.13 -6.72
C GLU A 3 -30.89 25.64 -7.57
N LYS A 4 -30.00 26.50 -8.10
CA LYS A 4 -28.88 26.01 -8.91
C LYS A 4 -27.78 25.40 -8.05
N ASP A 5 -27.21 26.18 -7.13
CA ASP A 5 -26.16 25.72 -6.22
C ASP A 5 -26.59 24.50 -5.37
N SER A 6 -27.86 24.39 -4.97
CA SER A 6 -28.34 23.24 -4.18
C SER A 6 -28.50 21.94 -4.98
N LYS A 7 -28.78 22.03 -6.28
CA LYS A 7 -28.78 20.88 -7.23
C LYS A 7 -27.38 20.48 -7.67
N GLU A 8 -26.39 21.38 -7.52
CA GLU A 8 -24.98 21.08 -7.77
C GLU A 8 -24.30 20.50 -6.51
N TYR A 9 -24.67 21.00 -5.33
CA TYR A 9 -24.30 20.49 -3.99
C TYR A 9 -24.71 19.03 -3.76
N THR A 10 -25.98 18.70 -3.96
CA THR A 10 -26.44 17.31 -3.85
C THR A 10 -25.72 16.38 -4.83
N ARG A 11 -25.45 16.87 -6.04
CA ARG A 11 -24.79 16.09 -7.09
C ARG A 11 -23.31 15.82 -6.80
N SER A 12 -22.56 16.76 -6.20
CA SER A 12 -21.15 16.55 -5.87
C SER A 12 -20.96 15.60 -4.68
N GLU A 13 -21.82 15.70 -3.66
CA GLU A 13 -21.81 14.76 -2.52
C GLU A 13 -22.28 13.36 -2.93
N GLN A 14 -23.25 13.27 -3.85
CA GLN A 14 -23.59 12.01 -4.52
C GLN A 14 -22.40 11.49 -5.34
N GLU A 15 -21.81 12.27 -6.25
CA GLU A 15 -20.71 11.82 -7.13
C GLU A 15 -19.48 11.34 -6.30
N ILE A 16 -19.19 11.90 -5.12
CA ILE A 16 -18.12 11.42 -4.23
C ILE A 16 -18.53 10.20 -3.40
N ASN A 17 -19.71 10.18 -2.76
CA ASN A 17 -20.15 9.00 -2.00
C ASN A 17 -20.45 7.81 -2.91
N GLU A 18 -20.95 8.04 -4.13
CA GLU A 18 -21.07 7.03 -5.18
C GLU A 18 -19.71 6.49 -5.58
N ASN A 19 -18.68 7.33 -5.78
CA ASN A 19 -17.33 6.83 -6.10
C ASN A 19 -16.70 6.02 -4.95
N ILE A 20 -16.91 6.40 -3.69
CA ILE A 20 -16.48 5.61 -2.52
C ILE A 20 -17.27 4.29 -2.47
N GLN A 21 -18.60 4.34 -2.53
CA GLN A 21 -19.44 3.15 -2.49
C GLN A 21 -19.20 2.24 -3.71
N HIS A 22 -18.78 2.79 -4.85
CA HIS A 22 -18.38 2.08 -6.07
C HIS A 22 -17.03 1.36 -5.92
N LEU A 23 -16.01 2.02 -5.36
CA LEU A 23 -14.74 1.40 -4.99
C LEU A 23 -14.98 0.23 -4.02
N PHE A 24 -15.79 0.46 -2.98
CA PHE A 24 -16.17 -0.57 -2.00
C PHE A 24 -17.00 -1.69 -2.64
N ASN A 25 -17.98 -1.39 -3.51
CA ASN A 25 -18.81 -2.39 -4.21
C ASN A 25 -18.01 -3.25 -5.20
N LYS A 26 -16.99 -2.67 -5.86
CA LYS A 26 -16.03 -3.39 -6.73
C LYS A 26 -15.05 -4.29 -5.98
N LEU A 27 -14.91 -4.08 -4.67
CA LEU A 27 -14.26 -4.99 -3.75
C LEU A 27 -15.30 -5.80 -2.94
N HIS A 28 -16.58 -5.71 -3.31
CA HIS A 28 -17.75 -6.38 -2.73
C HIS A 28 -18.00 -6.14 -1.23
N LEU A 29 -17.64 -4.94 -0.77
CA LEU A 29 -17.92 -4.39 0.55
C LEU A 29 -19.30 -3.70 0.54
N GLU A 30 -20.36 -4.44 0.18
CA GLU A 30 -21.73 -3.93 -0.05
C GLU A 30 -22.26 -3.06 1.10
N GLY A 31 -22.47 -1.76 0.85
CA GLY A 31 -23.32 -0.87 1.65
C GLY A 31 -22.83 -0.54 3.07
N LYS A 32 -21.51 -0.43 3.31
CA LYS A 32 -20.94 -0.51 4.68
C LYS A 32 -20.17 0.69 5.21
N MET A 33 -19.57 1.55 4.38
CA MET A 33 -18.83 2.72 4.85
C MET A 33 -19.18 3.97 4.05
N ARG A 34 -19.65 5.01 4.75
CA ARG A 34 -19.71 6.39 4.22
C ARG A 34 -18.39 7.09 4.51
N ALA A 35 -18.09 8.14 3.75
CA ALA A 35 -16.85 8.92 3.91
C ALA A 35 -16.61 9.43 5.36
N ALA A 36 -17.68 9.74 6.10
CA ALA A 36 -17.60 10.21 7.47
C ALA A 36 -17.18 9.13 8.50
N ASP A 37 -17.43 7.85 8.19
CA ASP A 37 -17.17 6.73 9.12
C ASP A 37 -15.64 6.44 9.24
N VAL A 38 -14.81 7.05 8.39
CA VAL A 38 -13.34 6.97 8.39
C VAL A 38 -12.69 8.02 9.32
N LEU A 39 -13.37 9.12 9.64
CA LEU A 39 -12.73 10.37 10.10
C LEU A 39 -13.04 10.78 11.55
N GLN A 40 -13.80 9.97 12.28
CA GLN A 40 -14.00 10.13 13.72
C GLN A 40 -12.85 9.50 14.54
N LEU A 41 -12.81 9.86 15.83
CA LEU A 41 -12.05 9.24 16.95
C LEU A 41 -10.60 9.72 17.21
N THR A 42 -10.45 10.74 18.07
CA THR A 42 -9.35 10.85 19.06
C THR A 42 -9.63 11.90 20.17
N ALA A 43 -9.32 11.58 21.44
CA ALA A 43 -9.12 12.58 22.51
C ALA A 43 -8.36 12.01 23.74
N HIS A 44 -7.30 12.69 24.20
CA HIS A 44 -6.48 12.43 25.43
C HIS A 44 -5.71 11.09 25.49
N SER A 45 -4.60 10.90 26.24
CA SER A 45 -3.84 11.79 27.16
C SER A 45 -2.29 11.66 26.96
N LEU A 46 -1.45 12.06 27.93
CA LEU A 46 0.00 12.31 27.78
C LEU A 46 0.90 11.63 28.84
N LYS A 47 2.12 11.19 28.43
CA LYS A 47 3.45 11.49 29.04
C LYS A 47 4.63 10.87 28.24
N SER A 48 5.88 11.18 28.60
CA SER A 48 7.10 11.05 27.77
C SER A 48 8.31 10.42 28.49
N HIS A 49 9.37 10.00 27.77
CA HIS A 49 10.80 10.26 28.06
C HIS A 49 11.78 9.72 26.96
N LYS A 50 13.11 9.70 27.21
CA LYS A 50 14.26 9.46 26.28
C LYS A 50 15.09 8.22 26.77
N SER A 51 16.19 7.68 26.20
CA SER A 51 17.18 7.92 25.10
C SER A 51 18.07 6.62 24.99
N CYS A 52 19.08 6.35 24.13
CA CYS A 52 19.88 7.03 23.08
C CYS A 52 20.58 5.95 22.17
N PRO A 53 21.32 6.31 21.08
CA PRO A 53 21.92 5.34 20.12
C PRO A 53 23.43 5.08 20.27
N VAL A 54 23.94 3.93 19.79
CA VAL A 54 25.33 3.72 19.24
C VAL A 54 25.37 2.48 18.32
N GLU A 55 25.65 2.64 17.01
CA GLU A 55 26.16 1.58 16.11
C GLU A 55 26.96 2.20 14.95
N GLU A 56 28.30 2.32 15.06
CA GLU A 56 29.12 2.92 13.98
C GLU A 56 30.62 2.53 14.02
N ARG A 57 30.95 1.24 14.22
CA ARG A 57 32.37 0.78 14.18
C ARG A 57 32.63 -0.57 13.50
N ALA A 58 31.68 -1.50 13.43
CA ALA A 58 31.93 -2.87 12.96
C ALA A 58 32.19 -3.01 11.44
N ILE A 59 31.91 -1.96 10.65
CA ILE A 59 31.86 -2.03 9.18
C ILE A 59 33.27 -2.01 8.53
N ASN A 60 34.24 -1.32 9.14
CA ASN A 60 35.54 -1.08 8.49
C ASN A 60 36.50 -2.28 8.48
N ASP A 61 36.44 -3.14 9.49
CA ASP A 61 37.45 -4.21 9.67
C ASP A 61 37.26 -5.37 8.66
N CYS A 62 36.03 -5.57 8.17
CA CYS A 62 35.67 -6.66 7.26
C CYS A 62 36.12 -6.47 5.80
N LEU A 63 36.66 -5.30 5.44
CA LEU A 63 37.06 -4.96 4.06
C LEU A 63 38.51 -5.39 3.72
N SER A 64 39.12 -6.25 4.53
CA SER A 64 40.58 -6.51 4.54
C SER A 64 41.03 -7.85 3.93
N GLU A 65 40.13 -8.82 3.70
CA GLU A 65 40.48 -10.13 3.11
C GLU A 65 39.97 -10.30 1.67
N SER A 66 40.89 -10.47 0.72
CA SER A 66 40.58 -10.63 -0.70
C SER A 66 40.37 -12.10 -1.09
N TYR A 67 39.12 -12.56 -1.08
CA TYR A 67 38.72 -13.77 -1.79
C TYR A 67 38.42 -13.46 -3.27
N SER A 68 38.55 -14.44 -4.16
CA SER A 68 38.22 -14.27 -5.58
C SER A 68 36.70 -14.27 -5.78
N THR A 69 36.08 -13.10 -5.63
CA THR A 69 34.63 -12.92 -5.73
C THR A 69 34.12 -13.35 -7.10
N PHE A 70 33.27 -14.38 -7.13
CA PHE A 70 32.48 -14.74 -8.29
C PHE A 70 31.59 -13.56 -8.70
N ARG A 71 31.74 -13.05 -9.92
CA ARG A 71 30.89 -11.99 -10.46
C ARG A 71 29.83 -12.61 -11.34
N LEU A 72 28.59 -12.14 -11.23
CA LEU A 72 27.52 -12.58 -12.14
C LEU A 72 27.85 -12.21 -13.61
N GLU A 73 28.63 -11.15 -13.78
CA GLU A 73 29.26 -10.69 -15.04
C GLU A 73 30.21 -11.72 -15.69
N ASP A 74 30.69 -12.72 -14.95
CA ASP A 74 31.49 -13.82 -15.50
C ASP A 74 30.62 -14.95 -16.08
N VAL A 75 29.33 -15.01 -15.71
CA VAL A 75 28.40 -16.07 -16.13
C VAL A 75 27.97 -15.90 -17.59
N SER A 76 27.78 -14.66 -18.06
CA SER A 76 27.47 -14.35 -19.47
C SER A 76 28.59 -14.70 -20.45
N LYS A 77 29.79 -15.06 -19.95
CA LYS A 77 30.91 -15.52 -20.77
C LYS A 77 30.78 -16.99 -21.20
N HIS A 78 29.77 -17.69 -20.68
CA HIS A 78 29.40 -19.04 -21.14
C HIS A 78 28.42 -18.97 -22.31
N SER A 79 28.78 -19.59 -23.44
CA SER A 79 28.04 -19.56 -24.72
C SER A 79 26.57 -20.00 -24.67
N ASP A 80 26.20 -20.72 -23.61
CA ASP A 80 24.90 -21.37 -23.48
C ASP A 80 23.92 -20.51 -22.65
N ILE A 81 24.37 -19.35 -22.17
CA ILE A 81 23.63 -18.40 -21.33
C ILE A 81 23.43 -17.12 -22.13
N ARG A 82 22.16 -16.83 -22.47
CA ARG A 82 21.75 -15.61 -23.17
C ARG A 82 21.79 -14.40 -22.25
N VAL A 83 21.93 -13.22 -22.86
CA VAL A 83 21.91 -11.93 -22.20
C VAL A 83 20.82 -11.08 -22.83
N ASP A 84 19.68 -10.94 -22.16
CA ASP A 84 18.52 -10.19 -22.68
C ASP A 84 18.88 -8.76 -23.13
N GLU A 85 19.88 -8.12 -22.52
CA GLU A 85 20.37 -6.78 -22.91
C GLU A 85 21.02 -6.73 -24.31
N GLU A 86 21.53 -7.86 -24.80
CA GLU A 86 22.23 -7.99 -26.08
C GLU A 86 21.37 -8.78 -27.10
N ASP A 87 20.76 -9.88 -26.66
CA ASP A 87 19.98 -10.83 -27.47
C ASP A 87 18.53 -10.41 -27.74
N ASP A 88 17.91 -9.59 -26.87
CA ASP A 88 16.50 -9.21 -26.96
C ASP A 88 16.33 -7.73 -27.38
N ASP A 89 15.69 -7.57 -28.55
CA ASP A 89 15.47 -6.30 -29.22
C ASP A 89 14.46 -5.38 -28.50
N ASP A 90 13.47 -5.97 -27.82
CA ASP A 90 12.49 -5.26 -26.99
C ASP A 90 13.11 -4.85 -25.65
N CYS A 91 13.97 -5.71 -25.08
CA CYS A 91 14.74 -5.40 -23.87
C CYS A 91 15.67 -4.21 -24.09
N ARG A 92 16.42 -4.22 -25.19
CA ARG A 92 17.35 -3.14 -25.56
C ARG A 92 16.62 -1.82 -25.77
N ARG A 93 15.51 -1.80 -26.53
CA ARG A 93 14.66 -0.59 -26.69
C ARG A 93 14.09 -0.09 -25.36
N GLY A 94 13.54 -0.99 -24.54
CA GLY A 94 13.01 -0.63 -23.22
C GLY A 94 14.08 -0.02 -22.29
N ARG A 95 15.30 -0.55 -22.34
CA ARG A 95 16.45 -0.01 -21.60
C ARG A 95 16.86 1.37 -22.10
N GLU A 96 17.00 1.55 -23.42
CA GLU A 96 17.33 2.84 -24.04
C GLU A 96 16.31 3.93 -23.69
N ALA A 97 15.02 3.59 -23.68
CA ALA A 97 13.94 4.49 -23.27
C ALA A 97 14.02 4.86 -21.77
N ALA A 98 14.32 3.91 -20.89
CA ALA A 98 14.51 4.17 -19.47
C ALA A 98 15.75 5.06 -19.21
N GLN A 99 16.86 4.82 -19.92
CA GLN A 99 18.07 5.64 -19.85
C GLN A 99 17.82 7.09 -20.32
N GLN A 100 17.02 7.30 -21.37
CA GLN A 100 16.64 8.65 -21.82
C GLN A 100 15.92 9.44 -20.72
N MET A 101 15.07 8.80 -19.91
CA MET A 101 14.46 9.43 -18.74
C MET A 101 15.46 9.73 -17.61
N MET A 102 16.40 8.83 -17.34
CA MET A 102 17.47 9.08 -16.34
C MET A 102 18.35 10.27 -16.73
N CYS A 103 18.63 10.45 -18.02
CA CYS A 103 19.33 11.62 -18.53
C CYS A 103 18.53 12.95 -18.42
N LEU A 104 17.28 12.96 -17.94
CA LEU A 104 16.62 14.18 -17.46
C LEU A 104 16.89 14.42 -15.97
N LEU A 105 16.87 13.38 -15.14
CA LEU A 105 17.15 13.45 -13.69
C LEU A 105 18.56 13.97 -13.40
N GLU A 106 19.55 13.54 -14.18
CA GLU A 106 20.94 13.99 -14.07
C GLU A 106 21.16 15.48 -14.33
N LYS A 107 20.19 16.17 -14.95
CA LYS A 107 20.27 17.60 -15.32
C LYS A 107 19.63 18.53 -14.28
N LYS A 108 19.17 18.01 -13.15
CA LYS A 108 18.46 18.76 -12.10
C LYS A 108 19.21 18.74 -10.76
N ASP A 109 19.03 19.82 -9.99
CA ASP A 109 19.41 19.80 -8.58
C ASP A 109 18.51 18.84 -7.81
N LEU A 110 19.11 18.08 -6.90
CA LEU A 110 18.43 17.01 -6.17
C LEU A 110 17.24 17.55 -5.35
N THR A 111 17.31 18.79 -4.85
CA THR A 111 16.21 19.43 -4.11
C THR A 111 15.02 19.84 -5.00
N GLU A 112 15.24 20.11 -6.28
CA GLU A 112 14.19 20.51 -7.23
C GLU A 112 13.51 19.34 -7.96
N ILE A 113 14.06 18.11 -7.85
CA ILE A 113 13.65 16.97 -8.69
C ILE A 113 12.15 16.67 -8.60
N LYS A 114 11.58 16.60 -7.39
CA LYS A 114 10.13 16.32 -7.22
C LYS A 114 9.27 17.49 -7.70
N ASP A 115 9.54 18.70 -7.24
CA ASP A 115 8.72 19.87 -7.59
C ASP A 115 8.73 20.18 -9.10
N SER A 116 9.80 19.83 -9.82
CA SER A 116 9.92 20.07 -11.26
C SER A 116 9.48 18.92 -12.17
N PHE A 117 9.50 17.66 -11.71
CA PHE A 117 9.00 16.51 -12.49
C PHE A 117 7.62 16.02 -12.07
N LEU A 118 7.21 16.23 -10.81
CA LEU A 118 5.99 15.73 -10.19
C LEU A 118 5.10 16.87 -9.59
N PRO A 119 4.79 17.95 -10.32
CA PRO A 119 4.11 19.12 -9.76
C PRO A 119 2.67 18.88 -9.26
N HIS A 120 1.96 17.87 -9.78
CA HIS A 120 0.54 17.65 -9.47
C HIS A 120 0.32 17.02 -8.10
N GLN A 121 1.20 16.13 -7.66
CA GLN A 121 1.14 15.51 -6.33
C GLN A 121 1.75 16.35 -5.20
N GLY A 122 2.30 17.53 -5.50
CA GLY A 122 2.87 18.45 -4.52
C GLY A 122 1.84 19.22 -3.71
N LYS A 123 2.18 20.46 -3.36
CA LYS A 123 1.43 21.33 -2.42
C LYS A 123 -0.10 21.38 -2.63
N LEU A 124 -0.56 21.43 -3.87
CA LEU A 124 -2.00 21.49 -4.18
C LEU A 124 -2.74 20.19 -3.78
N TRP A 125 -2.12 19.03 -3.98
CA TRP A 125 -2.69 17.74 -3.58
C TRP A 125 -2.79 17.59 -2.06
N HIS A 126 -1.76 17.98 -1.31
CA HIS A 126 -1.83 17.99 0.16
C HIS A 126 -2.91 18.95 0.68
N GLN A 127 -3.04 20.14 0.09
CA GLN A 127 -4.09 21.10 0.44
C GLN A 127 -5.49 20.57 0.12
N TRP A 128 -5.67 19.93 -1.04
CA TRP A 128 -6.93 19.29 -1.42
C TRP A 128 -7.29 18.13 -0.47
N SER A 129 -6.31 17.29 -0.14
CA SER A 129 -6.48 16.14 0.76
C SER A 129 -6.83 16.57 2.19
N GLN A 130 -6.15 17.58 2.72
CA GLN A 130 -6.52 18.18 4.02
C GLN A 130 -7.95 18.73 3.97
N LYS A 131 -8.33 19.43 2.89
CA LYS A 131 -9.70 19.97 2.73
C LYS A 131 -10.75 18.87 2.61
N ASN A 132 -10.43 17.75 1.95
CA ASN A 132 -11.31 16.60 1.85
C ASN A 132 -11.52 15.91 3.21
N LYS A 133 -10.47 15.81 4.04
CA LYS A 133 -10.58 15.38 5.45
C LYS A 133 -11.37 16.37 6.30
N GLU A 134 -11.14 17.67 6.14
CA GLU A 134 -11.91 18.72 6.82
C GLU A 134 -13.40 18.66 6.46
N LEU A 135 -13.75 18.37 5.20
CA LEU A 135 -15.11 18.23 4.69
C LEU A 135 -15.86 17.06 5.32
N HIS A 136 -15.22 15.89 5.38
CA HIS A 136 -15.88 14.65 5.81
C HIS A 136 -15.68 14.32 7.31
N ARG A 137 -14.93 15.11 8.08
CA ARG A 137 -14.75 14.94 9.54
C ARG A 137 -15.91 15.61 10.28
N PRO A 138 -16.91 14.86 10.79
CA PRO A 138 -18.14 15.44 11.32
C PRO A 138 -17.88 16.29 12.57
N ARG A 139 -18.47 17.48 12.61
CA ARG A 139 -18.45 18.40 13.76
C ARG A 139 -19.87 18.63 14.27
N ALA A 140 -20.01 18.86 15.57
CA ALA A 140 -21.33 19.07 16.20
C ALA A 140 -22.09 20.30 15.68
N TYR A 141 -21.39 21.26 15.06
CA TYR A 141 -21.95 22.48 14.48
C TYR A 141 -21.20 22.82 13.18
N GLU A 142 -21.64 22.27 12.06
CA GLU A 142 -21.26 22.73 10.73
C GLU A 142 -22.51 23.09 9.91
N THR A 143 -22.42 24.17 9.14
CA THR A 143 -23.53 24.68 8.33
C THR A 143 -23.40 24.26 6.88
N GLU A 144 -24.51 24.22 6.14
CA GLU A 144 -24.51 24.01 4.69
C GLU A 144 -23.62 25.04 3.96
N GLU A 145 -23.53 26.27 4.47
CA GLU A 145 -22.62 27.30 3.96
C GLU A 145 -21.14 26.93 4.16
N ASP A 146 -20.76 26.33 5.30
CA ASP A 146 -19.39 25.88 5.55
C ASP A 146 -19.02 24.69 4.65
N ILE A 147 -19.94 23.75 4.47
CA ILE A 147 -19.75 22.58 3.58
C ILE A 147 -19.61 23.07 2.13
N SER A 148 -20.51 23.94 1.64
CA SER A 148 -20.42 24.54 0.31
C SER A 148 -19.13 25.35 0.12
N ARG A 149 -18.65 26.05 1.14
CA ARG A 149 -17.38 26.80 1.11
C ARG A 149 -16.18 25.87 0.96
N LYS A 150 -16.11 24.78 1.72
CA LYS A 150 -15.06 23.74 1.58
C LYS A 150 -15.08 23.10 0.20
N GLN A 151 -16.25 22.75 -0.32
CA GLN A 151 -16.38 22.18 -1.68
C GLN A 151 -15.88 23.19 -2.74
N LYS A 152 -16.27 24.47 -2.65
CA LYS A 152 -15.81 25.53 -3.57
C LYS A 152 -14.30 25.79 -3.46
N GLU A 153 -13.70 25.68 -2.27
CA GLU A 153 -12.24 25.67 -2.08
C GLU A 153 -11.59 24.46 -2.78
N MET A 154 -12.14 23.25 -2.60
CA MET A 154 -11.62 22.01 -3.21
C MET A 154 -11.68 22.03 -4.74
N THR A 155 -12.78 22.50 -5.34
CA THR A 155 -12.89 22.65 -6.80
C THR A 155 -11.85 23.62 -7.33
N LYS A 156 -11.67 24.78 -6.67
CA LYS A 156 -10.66 25.77 -7.06
C LYS A 156 -9.22 25.22 -7.00
N ILE A 157 -8.91 24.35 -6.03
CA ILE A 157 -7.61 23.68 -5.97
C ILE A 157 -7.44 22.71 -7.15
N ARG A 158 -8.49 21.98 -7.58
CA ARG A 158 -8.44 21.13 -8.78
C ARG A 158 -8.33 21.93 -10.07
N GLU A 159 -8.94 23.12 -10.16
CA GLU A 159 -8.72 24.06 -11.28
C GLU A 159 -7.25 24.50 -11.35
N GLN A 160 -6.64 24.85 -10.22
CA GLN A 160 -5.21 25.21 -10.17
C GLN A 160 -4.29 24.03 -10.51
N GLN A 161 -4.64 22.82 -10.08
CA GLN A 161 -3.95 21.58 -10.42
C GLN A 161 -4.17 21.18 -11.91
N TYR A 162 -5.25 21.67 -12.54
CA TYR A 162 -5.52 21.48 -13.96
C TYR A 162 -4.78 22.50 -14.85
N GLU A 163 -4.65 23.75 -14.44
CA GLU A 163 -3.85 24.77 -15.16
C GLU A 163 -2.33 24.62 -14.94
N SER A 164 -1.90 23.55 -14.26
CA SER A 164 -0.49 23.15 -14.16
C SER A 164 -0.07 22.31 -15.37
N ASP A 165 1.03 22.68 -16.02
CA ASP A 165 1.58 21.96 -17.19
C ASP A 165 2.09 20.55 -16.83
N ILE A 166 2.11 19.64 -17.80
CA ILE A 166 2.68 18.30 -17.60
C ILE A 166 4.20 18.39 -17.80
N SER A 167 5.00 17.90 -16.84
CA SER A 167 6.47 17.94 -16.94
C SER A 167 6.97 17.10 -18.13
N GLU A 168 8.11 17.46 -18.70
CA GLU A 168 8.69 16.72 -19.82
C GLU A 168 9.03 15.25 -19.46
N PHE A 169 9.45 15.03 -18.22
CA PHE A 169 9.70 13.69 -17.67
C PHE A 169 8.44 12.81 -17.68
N ILE A 170 7.28 13.39 -17.31
CA ILE A 170 5.99 12.68 -17.34
C ILE A 170 5.47 12.54 -18.77
N LYS A 171 5.68 13.53 -19.65
CA LYS A 171 5.37 13.42 -21.10
C LYS A 171 6.13 12.25 -21.74
N LEU A 172 7.41 12.08 -21.46
CA LEU A 172 8.19 10.93 -21.92
C LEU A 172 7.67 9.61 -21.34
N PHE A 173 7.49 9.50 -20.01
CA PHE A 173 6.94 8.29 -19.42
C PHE A 173 5.60 7.88 -20.04
N ILE A 174 4.69 8.86 -20.19
CA ILE A 174 3.39 8.68 -20.83
C ILE A 174 3.51 8.21 -22.29
N LYS A 175 4.46 8.75 -23.05
CA LYS A 175 4.75 8.31 -24.43
C LYS A 175 5.18 6.84 -24.45
N GLU A 176 6.11 6.42 -23.60
CA GLU A 176 6.65 5.06 -23.65
C GLU A 176 5.66 4.02 -23.12
N VAL A 177 4.85 4.32 -22.09
CA VAL A 177 3.78 3.39 -21.65
C VAL A 177 2.59 3.32 -22.61
N ASN A 178 2.47 4.27 -23.54
CA ASN A 178 1.49 4.24 -24.64
C ASN A 178 2.07 3.60 -25.93
N SER A 179 3.25 3.00 -25.87
CA SER A 179 3.78 2.19 -26.98
C SER A 179 2.90 0.95 -27.24
N HIS A 180 2.80 0.56 -28.51
CA HIS A 180 2.00 -0.62 -28.94
C HIS A 180 2.71 -1.97 -28.70
N ASN A 181 3.86 -1.97 -28.04
CA ASN A 181 4.68 -3.15 -27.83
C ASN A 181 4.74 -3.48 -26.34
N GLU A 182 3.95 -4.48 -25.92
CA GLU A 182 3.83 -4.87 -24.51
C GLU A 182 5.15 -5.41 -23.93
N CYS A 183 6.01 -6.05 -24.74
CA CYS A 183 7.32 -6.52 -24.29
C CYS A 183 8.25 -5.34 -23.98
N GLU A 184 8.37 -4.40 -24.91
CA GLU A 184 9.20 -3.19 -24.79
C GLU A 184 8.70 -2.28 -23.65
N LYS A 185 7.37 -2.10 -23.51
CA LYS A 185 6.72 -1.45 -22.36
C LYS A 185 7.12 -2.12 -21.03
N MET A 186 7.12 -3.45 -20.98
CA MET A 186 7.49 -4.22 -19.80
C MET A 186 8.98 -4.14 -19.45
N PHE A 187 9.86 -4.16 -20.44
CA PHE A 187 11.29 -3.95 -20.21
C PHE A 187 11.59 -2.52 -19.78
N PHE A 188 10.96 -1.51 -20.40
CA PHE A 188 11.06 -0.10 -19.99
C PHE A 188 10.70 0.10 -18.52
N LEU A 189 9.56 -0.40 -18.06
CA LEU A 189 9.14 -0.25 -16.66
C LEU A 189 10.04 -0.98 -15.67
N LYS A 190 10.57 -2.16 -16.03
CA LYS A 190 11.57 -2.88 -15.24
C LYS A 190 12.88 -2.09 -15.13
N TRP A 191 13.41 -1.64 -16.27
CA TRP A 191 14.66 -0.89 -16.34
C TRP A 191 14.58 0.45 -15.64
N LEU A 192 13.49 1.20 -15.80
CA LEU A 192 13.29 2.47 -15.12
C LEU A 192 13.29 2.30 -13.59
N ARG A 193 12.64 1.25 -13.06
CA ARG A 193 12.71 0.96 -11.61
C ARG A 193 14.14 0.64 -11.16
N ILE A 194 14.84 -0.25 -11.87
CA ILE A 194 16.23 -0.63 -11.54
C ILE A 194 17.15 0.59 -11.52
N LEU A 195 17.07 1.44 -12.56
CA LEU A 195 17.91 2.63 -12.69
C LEU A 195 17.57 3.71 -11.65
N LEU A 196 16.29 3.90 -11.29
CA LEU A 196 15.90 4.76 -10.17
C LEU A 196 16.44 4.21 -8.84
N ASP A 197 16.35 2.90 -8.62
CA ASP A 197 16.84 2.26 -7.40
C ASP A 197 18.36 2.40 -7.24
N GLU A 198 19.12 2.18 -8.31
CA GLU A 198 20.58 2.40 -8.36
C GLU A 198 20.96 3.88 -8.16
N TYR A 199 20.33 4.80 -8.89
CA TYR A 199 20.60 6.24 -8.83
C TYR A 199 20.37 6.82 -7.44
N TRP A 200 19.32 6.40 -6.74
CA TRP A 200 19.05 6.85 -5.38
C TRP A 200 19.91 6.12 -4.34
N SER A 201 20.15 4.81 -4.50
CA SER A 201 20.96 4.01 -3.57
C SER A 201 22.42 4.48 -3.48
N THR A 202 22.99 4.92 -4.61
CA THR A 202 24.34 5.48 -4.67
C THR A 202 24.48 6.89 -4.07
N ARG A 203 23.37 7.54 -3.68
CA ARG A 203 23.33 8.95 -3.26
C ARG A 203 22.71 9.19 -1.86
N ILE A 204 22.48 8.14 -1.06
CA ILE A 204 21.75 8.28 0.22
C ILE A 204 22.52 9.11 1.26
N SER A 205 22.23 10.41 1.32
CA SER A 205 22.36 11.24 2.51
C SER A 205 20.98 11.43 3.17
N LYS A 206 20.94 11.85 4.44
CA LYS A 206 19.67 12.17 5.13
C LYS A 206 18.89 13.33 4.49
N GLU A 207 19.56 14.15 3.68
CA GLU A 207 18.93 15.26 2.94
C GLU A 207 18.24 14.76 1.65
N LEU A 208 18.57 13.56 1.17
CA LEU A 208 18.05 13.02 -0.09
C LEU A 208 16.80 12.13 0.01
N GLN A 209 16.37 11.73 1.21
CA GLN A 209 15.10 11.00 1.37
C GLN A 209 13.91 11.81 0.83
N ALA A 210 13.90 13.12 1.02
CA ALA A 210 12.85 14.01 0.50
C ALA A 210 12.80 13.99 -1.04
N ALA A 211 13.96 14.03 -1.71
CA ALA A 211 14.08 14.02 -3.17
C ALA A 211 13.76 12.67 -3.82
N THR A 212 14.03 11.57 -3.11
CA THR A 212 13.95 10.19 -3.63
C THR A 212 12.54 9.81 -4.07
N PHE A 213 12.40 9.24 -5.27
CA PHE A 213 11.13 8.73 -5.80
C PHE A 213 11.35 7.53 -6.76
N GLY A 214 10.38 6.61 -6.81
CA GLY A 214 10.31 5.50 -7.75
C GLY A 214 9.11 5.59 -8.70
N VAL A 215 8.83 4.50 -9.42
CA VAL A 215 7.75 4.42 -10.43
C VAL A 215 6.36 4.64 -9.81
N GLU A 216 6.18 4.27 -8.54
CA GLU A 216 4.94 4.51 -7.79
C GLU A 216 4.59 6.00 -7.64
N HIS A 217 5.58 6.89 -7.46
CA HIS A 217 5.35 8.34 -7.46
C HIS A 217 5.00 8.87 -8.86
N ILE A 218 5.55 8.27 -9.92
CA ILE A 218 5.16 8.58 -11.31
C ILE A 218 3.69 8.21 -11.54
N MET A 219 3.24 7.08 -11.00
CA MET A 219 1.83 6.68 -11.07
C MET A 219 0.91 7.56 -10.21
N ARG A 220 1.38 8.05 -9.04
CA ARG A 220 0.66 9.07 -8.25
C ARG A 220 0.46 10.35 -9.05
N GLU A 221 1.47 10.79 -9.80
CA GLU A 221 1.41 11.98 -10.67
C GLU A 221 0.35 11.85 -11.76
N ILE A 222 0.35 10.70 -12.45
CA ILE A 222 -0.62 10.37 -13.49
C ILE A 222 -2.04 10.30 -12.92
N GLY A 223 -2.21 9.79 -11.70
CA GLY A 223 -3.47 9.84 -10.97
C GLY A 223 -3.95 11.26 -10.67
N GLN A 224 -3.06 12.17 -10.27
CA GLN A 224 -3.41 13.57 -10.03
C GLN A 224 -3.68 14.35 -11.33
N ILE A 225 -3.00 14.02 -12.43
CA ILE A 225 -3.34 14.52 -13.77
C ILE A 225 -4.74 14.04 -14.18
N TYR A 226 -5.07 12.76 -13.94
CA TYR A 226 -6.39 12.19 -14.21
C TYR A 226 -7.50 12.87 -13.38
N GLU A 227 -7.34 12.96 -12.05
CA GLU A 227 -8.36 13.53 -11.17
C GLU A 227 -8.57 15.03 -11.42
N SER A 228 -7.52 15.80 -11.72
CA SER A 228 -7.66 17.22 -12.11
C SER A 228 -8.42 17.39 -13.43
N CYS A 229 -8.08 16.62 -14.47
CA CYS A 229 -8.81 16.61 -15.75
C CYS A 229 -10.27 16.17 -15.59
N SER A 230 -10.52 15.14 -14.77
CA SER A 230 -11.86 14.62 -14.47
C SER A 230 -12.71 15.64 -13.71
N SER A 231 -12.11 16.37 -12.75
CA SER A 231 -12.80 17.40 -11.97
C SER A 231 -13.28 18.58 -12.83
N VAL A 232 -12.44 19.09 -13.75
CA VAL A 232 -12.84 20.17 -14.66
C VAL A 232 -13.55 19.69 -15.93
N LYS A 233 -13.66 18.36 -16.11
CA LYS A 233 -14.29 17.65 -17.23
C LYS A 233 -13.70 18.07 -18.60
N LYS A 234 -12.36 18.22 -18.68
CA LYS A 234 -11.57 18.64 -19.87
C LYS A 234 -10.24 17.87 -19.96
N ASN A 235 -9.72 17.73 -21.18
CA ASN A 235 -8.38 17.19 -21.42
C ASN A 235 -7.31 18.30 -21.34
N LYS A 236 -6.15 18.02 -20.73
CA LYS A 236 -4.99 18.92 -20.78
C LYS A 236 -4.48 19.08 -22.22
N LYS A 237 -4.08 20.30 -22.59
CA LYS A 237 -3.52 20.65 -23.92
C LYS A 237 -2.27 19.82 -24.25
N ASP A 238 -1.48 19.56 -23.22
CA ASP A 238 -0.23 18.79 -23.26
C ASP A 238 -0.44 17.29 -23.51
N LEU A 239 -1.65 16.77 -23.31
CA LEU A 239 -1.95 15.35 -23.43
C LEU A 239 -2.51 15.07 -24.83
N GLN A 240 -1.67 14.46 -25.69
CA GLN A 240 -1.98 14.20 -27.10
C GLN A 240 -3.15 13.22 -27.33
N PHE A 241 -3.58 12.53 -26.27
CA PHE A 241 -4.70 11.60 -26.24
C PHE A 241 -5.66 11.95 -25.08
N PRO A 242 -6.88 11.38 -24.99
CA PRO A 242 -7.83 11.67 -23.93
C PRO A 242 -7.39 11.13 -22.56
N PHE A 243 -7.45 11.95 -21.50
CA PHE A 243 -7.08 11.57 -20.13
C PHE A 243 -7.78 10.31 -19.60
N SER A 244 -8.93 9.93 -20.18
CA SER A 244 -9.64 8.68 -19.89
C SER A 244 -8.87 7.40 -20.22
N SER A 245 -7.75 7.46 -20.96
CA SER A 245 -6.85 6.30 -21.12
C SER A 245 -5.79 6.17 -20.03
N LEU A 246 -5.53 7.22 -19.22
CA LEU A 246 -4.52 7.14 -18.14
C LEU A 246 -4.77 5.97 -17.16
N PRO A 247 -6.02 5.66 -16.75
CA PRO A 247 -6.29 4.48 -15.93
C PRO A 247 -6.09 3.14 -16.66
N SER A 248 -6.06 3.12 -18.01
CA SER A 248 -5.78 1.91 -18.80
C SER A 248 -4.34 1.46 -18.62
N PHE A 249 -3.39 2.40 -18.68
CA PHE A 249 -1.97 2.12 -18.47
C PHE A 249 -1.72 1.61 -17.04
N ALA A 250 -2.37 2.19 -16.04
CA ALA A 250 -2.30 1.71 -14.66
C ALA A 250 -2.88 0.29 -14.50
N ALA A 251 -4.00 -0.03 -15.17
CA ALA A 251 -4.56 -1.37 -15.16
C ALA A 251 -3.66 -2.39 -15.89
N GLU A 252 -3.04 -2.01 -17.00
CA GLU A 252 -2.02 -2.82 -17.70
C GLU A 252 -0.81 -3.09 -16.79
N MET A 253 -0.30 -2.06 -16.11
CA MET A 253 0.79 -2.21 -15.14
C MET A 253 0.42 -3.14 -13.97
N MET A 254 -0.80 -3.06 -13.45
CA MET A 254 -1.30 -3.98 -12.42
C MET A 254 -1.41 -5.43 -12.93
N ILE A 255 -1.92 -5.65 -14.15
CA ILE A 255 -1.99 -6.99 -14.78
C ILE A 255 -0.58 -7.58 -14.94
N SER A 256 0.36 -6.73 -15.30
CA SER A 256 1.79 -7.03 -15.41
C SER A 256 2.54 -7.17 -14.07
N GLY A 257 1.82 -7.07 -12.94
CA GLY A 257 2.37 -7.31 -11.61
C GLY A 257 3.17 -6.14 -11.02
N PHE A 258 3.05 -4.91 -11.53
CA PHE A 258 3.56 -3.74 -10.81
C PHE A 258 2.60 -3.36 -9.66
N PRO A 259 3.11 -2.91 -8.50
CA PRO A 259 2.28 -2.39 -7.43
C PRO A 259 1.67 -1.03 -7.83
N LEU A 260 0.41 -0.79 -7.45
CA LEU A 260 -0.24 0.51 -7.53
C LEU A 260 -0.50 1.03 -6.11
N GLU A 261 -0.23 2.32 -5.89
CA GLU A 261 -0.59 2.98 -4.65
C GLU A 261 -2.11 3.04 -4.47
N LEU A 262 -2.59 2.64 -3.30
CA LEU A 262 -3.99 2.66 -2.89
C LEU A 262 -4.27 3.82 -1.91
N MET A 263 -3.30 4.17 -1.07
CA MET A 263 -3.35 5.30 -0.14
C MET A 263 -1.99 5.99 -0.13
N ASP A 264 -1.97 7.31 -0.31
CA ASP A 264 -0.79 8.16 -0.17
C ASP A 264 -0.52 8.40 1.34
N GLY A 265 0.69 8.07 1.81
CA GLY A 265 1.11 8.28 3.21
C GLY A 265 1.48 9.73 3.57
N ASP A 266 1.92 10.55 2.62
CA ASP A 266 2.20 11.98 2.83
C ASP A 266 0.92 12.82 2.92
N ALA A 267 -0.06 12.51 2.07
CA ALA A 267 -1.40 13.11 2.15
C ALA A 267 -2.30 12.42 3.19
N ALA A 268 -1.91 11.24 3.67
CA ALA A 268 -2.72 10.31 4.46
C ALA A 268 -4.11 10.07 3.82
N HIS A 269 -4.16 9.89 2.49
CA HIS A 269 -5.40 9.96 1.72
C HIS A 269 -5.48 8.98 0.54
N VAL A 270 -6.70 8.56 0.19
CA VAL A 270 -7.02 7.61 -0.88
C VAL A 270 -7.55 8.38 -2.09
N PRO A 271 -6.89 8.33 -3.27
CA PRO A 271 -7.37 8.98 -4.49
C PRO A 271 -8.50 8.14 -5.14
N VAL A 272 -9.69 8.17 -4.52
CA VAL A 272 -10.81 7.25 -4.83
C VAL A 272 -11.25 7.32 -6.30
N ILE A 273 -11.19 8.50 -6.93
CA ILE A 273 -11.65 8.69 -8.31
C ILE A 273 -10.65 8.01 -9.26
N TRP A 274 -9.35 8.18 -9.02
CA TRP A 274 -8.30 7.44 -9.73
C TRP A 274 -8.43 5.93 -9.54
N ILE A 275 -8.47 5.42 -8.30
CA ILE A 275 -8.51 3.97 -8.04
C ILE A 275 -9.77 3.32 -8.63
N SER A 276 -10.93 3.98 -8.52
CA SER A 276 -12.17 3.50 -9.15
C SER A 276 -12.03 3.32 -10.65
N ALA A 277 -11.41 4.28 -11.33
CA ALA A 277 -11.21 4.27 -12.77
C ALA A 277 -10.15 3.25 -13.23
N VAL A 278 -9.10 3.00 -12.42
CA VAL A 278 -8.16 1.91 -12.71
C VAL A 278 -8.86 0.56 -12.55
N LEU A 279 -9.69 0.39 -11.53
CA LEU A 279 -10.51 -0.82 -11.37
C LEU A 279 -11.57 -0.97 -12.47
N ASP A 280 -12.13 0.12 -13.04
CA ASP A 280 -12.93 0.05 -14.28
C ASP A 280 -12.14 -0.56 -15.44
N GLN A 281 -10.92 -0.09 -15.67
CA GLN A 281 -10.07 -0.60 -16.74
C GLN A 281 -9.60 -2.03 -16.47
N LEU A 282 -9.42 -2.42 -15.21
CA LEU A 282 -9.12 -3.79 -14.82
C LEU A 282 -10.31 -4.73 -15.09
N VAL A 283 -11.54 -4.34 -14.76
CA VAL A 283 -12.78 -5.05 -15.15
C VAL A 283 -12.87 -5.17 -16.67
N GLN A 284 -12.62 -4.10 -17.41
CA GLN A 284 -12.74 -4.10 -18.87
C GLN A 284 -11.71 -5.00 -19.58
N LYS A 285 -10.50 -5.14 -19.00
CA LYS A 285 -9.42 -5.98 -19.56
C LYS A 285 -9.50 -7.45 -19.14
N LEU A 286 -9.95 -7.73 -17.91
CA LEU A 286 -9.99 -9.10 -17.36
C LEU A 286 -11.40 -9.72 -17.33
N GLY A 287 -12.46 -8.92 -17.50
CA GLY A 287 -13.84 -9.32 -17.26
C GLY A 287 -14.21 -9.36 -15.77
N ASP A 288 -15.37 -9.94 -15.46
CA ASP A 288 -15.82 -10.17 -14.08
C ASP A 288 -14.92 -11.21 -13.38
N GLN A 289 -14.04 -10.77 -12.48
CA GLN A 289 -13.07 -11.62 -11.77
C GLN A 289 -13.38 -11.69 -10.27
N ARG A 290 -13.19 -12.87 -9.67
CA ARG A 290 -13.23 -13.05 -8.21
C ARG A 290 -11.85 -12.78 -7.65
N VAL A 291 -11.78 -11.92 -6.65
CA VAL A 291 -10.54 -11.47 -6.02
C VAL A 291 -10.55 -11.87 -4.55
N PHE A 292 -9.40 -12.30 -4.04
CA PHE A 292 -9.17 -12.44 -2.61
C PHE A 292 -8.21 -11.33 -2.16
N VAL A 293 -8.65 -10.46 -1.25
CA VAL A 293 -7.84 -9.34 -0.74
C VAL A 293 -7.11 -9.80 0.52
N LEU A 294 -5.78 -9.87 0.41
CA LEU A 294 -4.87 -10.22 1.49
C LEU A 294 -4.05 -8.98 1.86
N SER A 295 -4.16 -8.49 3.09
CA SER A 295 -3.35 -7.36 3.57
C SER A 295 -2.36 -7.78 4.65
N VAL A 296 -1.42 -6.90 4.96
CA VAL A 296 -0.51 -7.02 6.12
C VAL A 296 -0.53 -5.72 6.93
N LEU A 297 -0.38 -5.82 8.25
CA LEU A 297 -0.15 -4.69 9.15
C LEU A 297 0.99 -5.02 10.13
N GLY A 298 1.59 -4.01 10.74
CA GLY A 298 2.70 -4.19 11.69
C GLY A 298 3.68 -3.01 11.69
N THR A 299 4.59 -3.00 12.65
CA THR A 299 5.58 -1.92 12.85
C THR A 299 6.49 -1.69 11.65
N GLN A 300 7.12 -0.51 11.62
CA GLN A 300 8.23 -0.19 10.72
C GLN A 300 9.34 -1.24 10.81
N SER A 301 9.94 -1.57 9.66
CA SER A 301 11.04 -2.55 9.53
C SER A 301 10.78 -3.98 10.02
N SER A 302 9.54 -4.33 10.40
CA SER A 302 9.18 -5.66 10.95
C SER A 302 9.21 -6.85 9.95
N GLY A 303 9.62 -6.63 8.70
CA GLY A 303 9.72 -7.68 7.67
C GLY A 303 8.42 -7.99 6.91
N LYS A 304 7.43 -7.06 6.90
CA LYS A 304 6.14 -7.23 6.20
C LYS A 304 6.31 -7.50 4.69
N SER A 305 6.89 -6.54 3.98
CA SER A 305 7.13 -6.57 2.54
C SER A 305 8.04 -7.73 2.15
N THR A 306 9.03 -8.05 2.98
CA THR A 306 9.92 -9.23 2.83
C THR A 306 9.15 -10.55 2.91
N MET A 307 8.24 -10.70 3.89
CA MET A 307 7.36 -11.85 4.02
C MET A 307 6.45 -12.00 2.79
N LEU A 308 5.84 -10.91 2.31
CA LEU A 308 4.98 -10.93 1.13
C LEU A 308 5.75 -11.25 -0.18
N ASN A 309 6.95 -10.68 -0.34
CA ASN A 309 7.85 -10.99 -1.46
C ASN A 309 8.25 -12.48 -1.45
N ALA A 310 8.66 -13.03 -0.31
CA ALA A 310 8.94 -14.47 -0.16
C ALA A 310 7.69 -15.37 -0.33
N MET A 311 6.50 -14.84 -0.05
CA MET A 311 5.25 -15.60 -0.14
C MET A 311 4.74 -15.76 -1.57
N PHE A 312 4.74 -14.70 -2.38
CA PHE A 312 4.17 -14.74 -3.74
C PHE A 312 5.12 -14.28 -4.87
N GLY A 313 6.42 -14.10 -4.61
CA GLY A 313 7.39 -13.63 -5.62
C GLY A 313 7.24 -12.14 -5.95
N LEU A 314 6.76 -11.36 -4.98
CA LEU A 314 6.38 -9.95 -5.16
C LEU A 314 7.59 -9.02 -5.18
N GLN A 315 7.33 -7.77 -5.52
CA GLN A 315 8.35 -6.76 -5.80
C GLN A 315 8.04 -5.45 -5.03
N PHE A 316 7.50 -5.57 -3.82
CA PHE A 316 7.40 -4.46 -2.88
C PHE A 316 8.80 -4.03 -2.42
N ALA A 317 8.97 -2.73 -2.15
CA ALA A 317 10.24 -2.17 -1.69
C ALA A 317 10.63 -2.73 -0.31
N VAL A 318 11.93 -2.99 -0.12
CA VAL A 318 12.51 -3.57 1.11
C VAL A 318 13.78 -2.85 1.59
N SER A 319 14.13 -1.71 0.99
CA SER A 319 15.39 -1.01 1.26
C SER A 319 15.32 -0.10 2.49
N ALA A 320 16.34 -0.19 3.35
CA ALA A 320 16.51 0.73 4.47
C ALA A 320 16.62 2.19 3.97
N GLY A 321 15.88 3.11 4.59
CA GLY A 321 15.76 4.51 4.14
C GLY A 321 14.64 4.78 3.12
N ARG A 322 14.05 3.74 2.51
CA ARG A 322 12.77 3.81 1.79
C ARG A 322 11.75 2.87 2.44
N CYS A 323 11.25 3.26 3.62
CA CYS A 323 10.06 2.58 4.14
C CYS A 323 8.88 2.81 3.19
N THR A 324 8.04 1.79 2.98
CA THR A 324 6.72 1.93 2.36
C THR A 324 5.97 3.07 3.07
N ARG A 325 5.38 4.02 2.33
CA ARG A 325 4.60 5.12 2.92
C ARG A 325 3.19 5.17 2.32
N GLY A 326 2.16 5.06 3.15
CA GLY A 326 0.79 4.75 2.73
C GLY A 326 0.52 3.26 2.53
N ALA A 327 -0.24 2.88 1.50
CA ALA A 327 -0.61 1.48 1.19
C ALA A 327 -0.55 1.19 -0.31
N PHE A 328 -0.08 0.01 -0.69
CA PHE A 328 0.16 -0.40 -2.08
C PHE A 328 -0.45 -1.77 -2.35
N MET A 329 -1.16 -1.90 -3.47
CA MET A 329 -1.78 -3.15 -3.90
C MET A 329 -1.07 -3.73 -5.14
N GLN A 330 -0.77 -5.02 -5.11
CA GLN A 330 -0.17 -5.76 -6.22
C GLN A 330 -1.07 -6.96 -6.58
N LEU A 331 -1.36 -7.13 -7.86
CA LEU A 331 -2.26 -8.17 -8.36
C LEU A 331 -1.48 -9.45 -8.68
N VAL A 332 -1.97 -10.60 -8.20
CA VAL A 332 -1.35 -11.92 -8.39
C VAL A 332 -2.36 -12.86 -9.04
N ARG A 333 -2.08 -13.35 -10.24
CA ARG A 333 -2.92 -14.35 -10.92
C ARG A 333 -2.81 -15.70 -10.22
N VAL A 334 -3.96 -16.32 -9.92
CA VAL A 334 -4.00 -17.73 -9.49
C VAL A 334 -3.77 -18.62 -10.72
N SER A 335 -2.95 -19.66 -10.59
CA SER A 335 -2.76 -20.64 -11.66
C SER A 335 -4.07 -21.39 -11.93
N ASP A 336 -4.31 -21.80 -13.18
CA ASP A 336 -5.63 -22.31 -13.57
C ASP A 336 -5.96 -23.67 -12.92
N GLU A 337 -4.95 -24.42 -12.47
CA GLU A 337 -5.10 -25.59 -11.60
C GLU A 337 -5.61 -25.18 -10.20
N MET A 338 -5.02 -24.14 -9.61
CA MET A 338 -5.34 -23.68 -8.25
C MET A 338 -6.71 -23.00 -8.16
N LYS A 339 -7.19 -22.34 -9.23
CA LYS A 339 -8.54 -21.71 -9.26
C LYS A 339 -9.66 -22.67 -8.87
N THR A 340 -9.55 -23.93 -9.26
CA THR A 340 -10.51 -25.00 -8.90
C THR A 340 -10.61 -25.24 -7.39
N GLN A 341 -9.55 -24.96 -6.64
CA GLN A 341 -9.43 -25.19 -5.21
C GLN A 341 -9.59 -23.93 -4.34
N MET A 342 -9.44 -22.76 -4.96
CA MET A 342 -9.43 -21.44 -4.32
C MET A 342 -10.79 -20.72 -4.41
N ASN A 343 -11.61 -21.05 -5.41
CA ASN A 343 -12.86 -20.34 -5.72
C ASN A 343 -12.70 -18.83 -6.04
N PHE A 344 -11.47 -18.36 -6.24
CA PHE A 344 -11.15 -17.03 -6.76
C PHE A 344 -10.08 -17.12 -7.85
N ASP A 345 -9.93 -16.03 -8.62
CA ASP A 345 -9.13 -15.98 -9.84
C ASP A 345 -7.83 -15.18 -9.68
N PHE A 346 -7.82 -14.21 -8.77
CA PHE A 346 -6.65 -13.38 -8.41
C PHE A 346 -6.56 -13.14 -6.89
N ILE A 347 -5.34 -13.01 -6.37
CA ILE A 347 -5.09 -12.38 -5.06
C ILE A 347 -4.77 -10.91 -5.31
N LEU A 348 -5.36 -10.00 -4.54
CA LEU A 348 -4.90 -8.62 -4.42
C LEU A 348 -4.13 -8.51 -3.10
N VAL A 349 -2.80 -8.45 -3.18
CA VAL A 349 -1.93 -8.36 -2.00
C VAL A 349 -1.70 -6.90 -1.68
N VAL A 350 -1.94 -6.49 -0.43
CA VAL A 350 -1.81 -5.11 0.05
C VAL A 350 -0.69 -5.01 1.09
N ASP A 351 0.42 -4.39 0.72
CA ASP A 351 1.49 -4.00 1.65
C ASP A 351 1.26 -2.57 2.18
N THR A 352 1.77 -2.28 3.38
CA THR A 352 1.52 -1.01 4.07
C THR A 352 2.78 -0.38 4.65
N GLU A 353 2.68 0.90 4.94
CA GLU A 353 3.58 1.60 5.85
C GLU A 353 3.76 0.88 7.18
N GLY A 354 4.92 1.12 7.77
CA GLY A 354 5.24 0.68 9.12
C GLY A 354 4.49 1.50 10.15
N LEU A 355 3.59 0.86 10.90
CA LEU A 355 2.92 1.51 12.03
C LEU A 355 3.97 2.07 13.01
N ARG A 356 3.66 3.21 13.62
CA ARG A 356 4.52 3.92 14.60
C ARG A 356 5.84 4.45 14.02
N SER A 357 5.87 4.83 12.74
CA SER A 357 7.07 5.36 12.06
C SER A 357 7.79 6.46 12.87
N LEU A 358 9.09 6.25 13.12
CA LEU A 358 9.92 7.18 13.91
C LEU A 358 10.14 8.53 13.21
N GLU A 359 10.09 8.54 11.88
CA GLU A 359 10.32 9.73 11.04
C GLU A 359 9.19 10.77 11.17
N LEU A 360 8.02 10.36 11.65
CA LEU A 360 6.80 11.17 11.75
C LEU A 360 6.42 11.55 13.20
N ALA A 361 7.26 11.22 14.19
CA ALA A 361 6.93 11.17 15.62
C ALA A 361 6.11 12.38 16.17
N GLY A 362 4.82 12.15 16.40
CA GLY A 362 3.88 13.15 16.93
C GLY A 362 2.57 12.54 17.41
N LYS A 363 1.53 13.36 17.63
CA LYS A 363 0.17 12.85 17.85
C LYS A 363 -0.48 12.36 16.55
N SER A 364 -0.18 13.05 15.45
CA SER A 364 -0.66 12.73 14.10
C SER A 364 -0.32 11.33 13.62
N THR A 365 0.75 10.69 14.12
CA THR A 365 1.06 9.30 13.74
C THR A 365 0.07 8.31 14.29
N ARG A 366 -0.44 8.46 15.52
CA ARG A 366 -1.46 7.53 16.05
C ARG A 366 -2.79 7.65 15.29
N ASP A 367 -3.20 8.87 14.95
CA ASP A 367 -4.37 9.10 14.10
C ASP A 367 -4.16 8.48 12.71
N HIS A 368 -2.99 8.65 12.09
CA HIS A 368 -2.65 8.08 10.79
C HIS A 368 -2.50 6.55 10.79
N ASP A 369 -1.81 5.98 11.78
CA ASP A 369 -1.69 4.54 12.05
C ASP A 369 -3.08 3.91 12.15
N ASN A 370 -4.01 4.56 12.86
CA ASN A 370 -5.39 4.12 13.02
C ASN A 370 -6.23 4.29 11.75
N GLU A 371 -6.10 5.39 11.00
CA GLU A 371 -6.74 5.56 9.68
C GLU A 371 -6.31 4.43 8.72
N LEU A 372 -4.99 4.21 8.59
CA LEU A 372 -4.38 3.20 7.74
C LEU A 372 -4.82 1.79 8.16
N ALA A 373 -4.75 1.44 9.44
CA ALA A 373 -5.16 0.14 9.94
C ALA A 373 -6.67 -0.10 9.75
N THR A 374 -7.52 0.89 10.04
CA THR A 374 -8.98 0.80 9.83
C THR A 374 -9.30 0.58 8.35
N PHE A 375 -8.66 1.33 7.45
CA PHE A 375 -8.86 1.21 6.00
C PHE A 375 -8.40 -0.16 5.48
N VAL A 376 -7.18 -0.60 5.84
CA VAL A 376 -6.57 -1.83 5.31
C VAL A 376 -7.21 -3.11 5.89
N VAL A 377 -7.70 -3.08 7.13
CA VAL A 377 -8.52 -4.18 7.70
C VAL A 377 -9.90 -4.22 7.04
N GLY A 378 -10.53 -3.07 6.78
CA GLY A 378 -11.85 -3.00 6.14
C GLY A 378 -11.85 -3.38 4.66
N LEU A 379 -10.73 -3.19 3.97
CA LEU A 379 -10.54 -3.60 2.59
C LEU A 379 -10.38 -5.13 2.42
N ALA A 380 -9.84 -5.81 3.43
CA ALA A 380 -9.30 -7.16 3.30
C ALA A 380 -10.30 -8.27 3.62
N ASN A 381 -10.14 -9.41 2.96
CA ASN A 381 -10.77 -10.66 3.40
C ASN A 381 -9.96 -11.30 4.54
N LEU A 382 -8.63 -11.16 4.50
CA LEU A 382 -7.69 -11.62 5.52
C LEU A 382 -6.57 -10.60 5.75
N THR A 383 -6.32 -10.22 7.00
CA THR A 383 -5.18 -9.36 7.39
C THR A 383 -4.12 -10.16 8.14
N LEU A 384 -2.86 -10.11 7.70
CA LEU A 384 -1.71 -10.65 8.42
C LEU A 384 -1.19 -9.61 9.42
N ILE A 385 -1.26 -9.90 10.72
CA ILE A 385 -0.78 -8.99 11.77
C ILE A 385 0.64 -9.38 12.15
N ASN A 386 1.61 -8.62 11.65
CA ASN A 386 3.02 -8.89 11.76
C ASN A 386 3.63 -8.23 13.02
N ILE A 387 4.02 -9.04 13.99
CA ILE A 387 4.70 -8.64 15.23
C ILE A 387 6.16 -9.09 15.12
N PHE A 388 7.11 -8.24 15.53
CA PHE A 388 8.54 -8.53 15.45
C PHE A 388 9.20 -8.46 16.83
N GLY A 389 9.89 -9.54 17.22
CA GLY A 389 10.57 -9.62 18.51
C GLY A 389 9.63 -9.75 19.72
N GLU A 390 10.21 -9.97 20.91
CA GLU A 390 9.47 -10.31 22.15
C GLU A 390 9.11 -9.07 23.00
N SER A 391 9.18 -7.85 22.44
CA SER A 391 9.02 -6.57 23.16
C SER A 391 7.56 -6.32 23.60
N PRO A 392 7.24 -6.32 24.92
CA PRO A 392 5.85 -6.24 25.38
C PRO A 392 5.18 -4.90 25.05
N SER A 393 5.94 -3.80 25.04
CA SER A 393 5.44 -2.46 24.74
C SER A 393 5.09 -2.28 23.26
N GLU A 394 5.92 -2.79 22.35
CA GLU A 394 5.65 -2.75 20.91
C GLU A 394 4.47 -3.66 20.55
N MET A 395 4.41 -4.85 21.18
CA MET A 395 3.26 -5.73 21.07
C MET A 395 1.97 -5.00 21.53
N GLN A 396 1.96 -4.40 22.71
CA GLN A 396 0.78 -3.69 23.22
C GLN A 396 0.34 -2.52 22.31
N ASP A 397 1.29 -1.73 21.79
CA ASP A 397 1.00 -0.61 20.88
C ASP A 397 0.37 -1.09 19.55
N ILE A 398 0.91 -2.15 18.93
CA ILE A 398 0.33 -2.73 17.70
C ILE A 398 -1.07 -3.29 17.99
N LEU A 399 -1.22 -4.02 19.10
CA LEU A 399 -2.49 -4.66 19.44
C LEU A 399 -3.61 -3.65 19.71
N GLN A 400 -3.34 -2.49 20.34
CA GLN A 400 -4.37 -1.46 20.51
C GLN A 400 -4.91 -0.97 19.16
N ILE A 401 -4.03 -0.64 18.20
CA ILE A 401 -4.39 -0.17 16.86
C ILE A 401 -5.22 -1.22 16.11
N VAL A 402 -4.76 -2.47 16.15
CA VAL A 402 -5.39 -3.60 15.46
C VAL A 402 -6.78 -3.91 16.05
N VAL A 403 -6.91 -3.91 17.37
CA VAL A 403 -8.18 -4.13 18.07
C VAL A 403 -9.17 -3.00 17.80
N GLN A 404 -8.74 -1.72 17.84
CA GLN A 404 -9.59 -0.58 17.47
C GLN A 404 -10.07 -0.70 16.02
N ALA A 405 -9.20 -1.09 15.07
CA ALA A 405 -9.59 -1.34 13.69
C ALA A 405 -10.67 -2.44 13.57
N PHE A 406 -10.50 -3.60 14.22
CA PHE A 406 -11.49 -4.68 14.20
C PHE A 406 -12.82 -4.34 14.90
N LEU A 407 -12.80 -3.55 15.99
CA LEU A 407 -14.03 -3.06 16.62
C LEU A 407 -14.82 -2.12 15.69
N ARG A 408 -14.12 -1.23 14.98
CA ARG A 408 -14.75 -0.38 13.94
C ARG A 408 -15.41 -1.21 12.84
N MET A 409 -14.81 -2.35 12.46
CA MET A 409 -15.43 -3.27 11.48
C MET A 409 -16.81 -3.77 11.91
N LYS A 410 -17.09 -3.92 13.20
CA LYS A 410 -18.44 -4.28 13.68
C LYS A 410 -19.44 -3.15 13.51
N LYS A 411 -19.05 -1.90 13.80
CA LYS A 411 -19.87 -0.71 13.51
C LYS A 411 -20.27 -0.66 12.03
N VAL A 412 -19.32 -0.94 11.14
CA VAL A 412 -19.53 -0.97 9.68
C VAL A 412 -19.94 -2.34 9.12
N ARG A 413 -20.36 -3.30 9.98
CA ARG A 413 -20.90 -4.63 9.59
C ARG A 413 -20.01 -5.42 8.62
N LEU A 414 -18.69 -5.25 8.71
CA LEU A 414 -17.68 -6.07 8.06
C LEU A 414 -17.24 -7.19 9.01
N ASN A 415 -16.79 -8.32 8.44
CA ASN A 415 -16.25 -9.46 9.18
C ASN A 415 -14.94 -9.94 8.52
N PRO A 416 -13.88 -9.12 8.50
CA PRO A 416 -12.56 -9.56 8.05
C PRO A 416 -11.97 -10.58 9.03
N SER A 417 -11.11 -11.47 8.53
CA SER A 417 -10.34 -12.42 9.33
C SER A 417 -8.91 -11.91 9.56
N CYS A 418 -8.18 -12.49 10.53
CA CYS A 418 -6.76 -12.21 10.72
C CYS A 418 -5.93 -13.45 11.04
N VAL A 419 -4.62 -13.38 10.78
CA VAL A 419 -3.61 -14.30 11.34
C VAL A 419 -2.44 -13.47 11.88
N PHE A 420 -2.04 -13.72 13.13
CA PHE A 420 -0.87 -13.10 13.72
C PHE A 420 0.40 -13.87 13.32
N VAL A 421 1.40 -13.15 12.84
CA VAL A 421 2.72 -13.66 12.49
C VAL A 421 3.74 -13.01 13.41
N HIS A 422 4.29 -13.79 14.32
CA HIS A 422 5.33 -13.35 15.25
C HIS A 422 6.70 -13.72 14.67
N GLN A 423 7.40 -12.76 14.08
CA GLN A 423 8.73 -12.94 13.49
C GLN A 423 9.84 -12.89 14.54
N ASN A 424 11.02 -13.41 14.15
CA ASN A 424 12.28 -13.38 14.89
C ASN A 424 12.22 -14.12 16.24
N VAL A 425 11.68 -15.33 16.23
CA VAL A 425 11.51 -16.19 17.41
C VAL A 425 12.66 -17.21 17.49
N SER A 426 13.20 -17.43 18.70
CA SER A 426 14.36 -18.31 18.90
C SER A 426 13.98 -19.79 19.08
N ASP A 427 14.55 -20.67 18.24
CA ASP A 427 14.19 -22.10 18.15
C ASP A 427 14.37 -22.92 19.44
N VAL A 428 15.31 -22.52 20.31
CA VAL A 428 15.92 -23.36 21.37
C VAL A 428 14.91 -23.95 22.38
N THR A 429 13.68 -23.43 22.45
CA THR A 429 12.64 -23.85 23.41
C THR A 429 11.21 -23.76 22.85
N ALA A 430 11.05 -23.84 21.52
CA ALA A 430 9.84 -23.42 20.81
C ALA A 430 8.50 -23.98 21.33
N GLY A 431 8.39 -25.29 21.62
CA GLY A 431 7.09 -25.93 21.94
C GLY A 431 6.35 -25.31 23.13
N GLU A 432 6.98 -25.27 24.30
CA GLU A 432 6.37 -24.73 25.52
C GLU A 432 6.31 -23.20 25.51
N LYS A 433 7.35 -22.53 24.96
CA LYS A 433 7.37 -21.07 24.83
C LYS A 433 6.26 -20.56 23.91
N ASN A 434 5.96 -21.24 22.80
CA ASN A 434 4.89 -20.82 21.90
C ASN A 434 3.51 -20.97 22.56
N MET A 435 3.30 -21.99 23.40
CA MET A 435 2.04 -22.14 24.16
C MET A 435 1.87 -21.07 25.24
N GLU A 436 2.93 -20.71 25.94
CA GLU A 436 2.94 -19.60 26.90
C GLU A 436 2.82 -18.23 26.20
N GLY A 437 3.49 -18.06 25.06
CA GLY A 437 3.38 -16.88 24.19
C GLY A 437 1.96 -16.67 23.68
N ARG A 438 1.28 -17.74 23.24
CA ARG A 438 -0.14 -17.71 22.85
C ARG A 438 -1.05 -17.26 23.99
N ARG A 439 -0.84 -17.80 25.21
CA ARG A 439 -1.60 -17.38 26.40
C ARG A 439 -1.40 -15.90 26.73
N ARG A 440 -0.17 -15.39 26.63
CA ARG A 440 0.15 -13.97 26.83
C ARG A 440 -0.49 -13.10 25.76
N LEU A 441 -0.36 -13.47 24.49
CA LEU A 441 -0.95 -12.76 23.36
C LEU A 441 -2.48 -12.68 23.48
N GLN A 442 -3.16 -13.79 23.77
CA GLN A 442 -4.60 -13.83 24.01
C GLN A 442 -4.99 -12.90 25.18
N LYS A 443 -4.28 -13.00 26.32
CA LYS A 443 -4.56 -12.14 27.47
C LYS A 443 -4.41 -10.66 27.13
N THR A 444 -3.34 -10.26 26.44
CA THR A 444 -3.14 -8.86 26.03
C THR A 444 -4.19 -8.42 25.02
N LEU A 445 -4.59 -9.28 24.07
CA LEU A 445 -5.69 -9.03 23.14
C LEU A 445 -7.02 -8.78 23.88
N ASP A 446 -7.35 -9.58 24.89
CA ASP A 446 -8.58 -9.44 25.67
C ASP A 446 -8.55 -8.22 26.60
N GLU A 447 -7.37 -7.85 27.13
CA GLU A 447 -7.18 -6.61 27.90
C GLU A 447 -7.30 -5.37 27.00
N MET A 448 -6.69 -5.37 25.81
CA MET A 448 -6.83 -4.25 24.86
C MET A 448 -8.25 -4.16 24.28
N THR A 449 -8.96 -5.29 24.12
CA THR A 449 -10.35 -5.33 23.64
C THR A 449 -11.28 -4.58 24.58
N LYS A 450 -11.17 -4.78 25.89
CA LYS A 450 -12.01 -4.08 26.88
C LYS A 450 -11.78 -2.56 26.83
N LEU A 451 -10.51 -2.15 26.83
CA LEU A 451 -10.13 -0.73 26.77
C LEU A 451 -10.65 -0.06 25.49
N ALA A 452 -10.47 -0.71 24.34
CA ALA A 452 -10.95 -0.17 23.07
C ALA A 452 -12.49 -0.24 22.94
N ALA A 453 -13.16 -1.20 23.56
CA ALA A 453 -14.62 -1.30 23.59
C ALA A 453 -15.25 -0.17 24.44
N GLU A 454 -14.63 0.17 25.59
CA GLU A 454 -14.98 1.36 26.38
C GLU A 454 -14.74 2.67 25.60
N GLU A 455 -13.63 2.79 24.85
CA GLU A 455 -13.33 3.96 24.00
C GLU A 455 -14.30 4.10 22.80
N GLU A 456 -14.82 3.00 22.28
CA GLU A 456 -15.63 2.94 21.06
C GLU A 456 -17.15 2.82 21.33
N ASP A 457 -17.62 2.84 22.58
CA ASP A 457 -19.03 2.62 22.98
C ASP A 457 -19.60 1.30 22.42
N TYR A 458 -18.94 0.18 22.75
CA TYR A 458 -19.29 -1.16 22.31
C TYR A 458 -19.15 -2.18 23.46
N ASP A 459 -19.95 -3.25 23.44
CA ASP A 459 -19.87 -4.33 24.45
C ASP A 459 -19.06 -5.52 23.90
N ALA A 460 -17.82 -5.69 24.39
CA ALA A 460 -16.94 -6.80 24.06
C ALA A 460 -16.00 -7.14 25.24
N GLY A 461 -15.98 -8.41 25.66
CA GLY A 461 -15.21 -8.88 26.82
C GLY A 461 -13.92 -9.62 26.46
N CYS A 462 -13.78 -10.11 25.23
CA CYS A 462 -12.59 -10.77 24.69
C CYS A 462 -12.48 -10.52 23.18
N PHE A 463 -11.29 -10.71 22.61
CA PHE A 463 -11.05 -10.45 21.18
C PHE A 463 -11.87 -11.36 20.26
N SER A 464 -12.23 -12.56 20.74
CA SER A 464 -13.12 -13.50 20.04
C SER A 464 -14.59 -13.06 19.99
N ASP A 465 -15.00 -12.04 20.77
CA ASP A 465 -16.30 -11.37 20.59
C ASP A 465 -16.26 -10.42 19.38
N VAL A 466 -15.07 -9.89 19.06
CA VAL A 466 -14.84 -8.93 17.97
C VAL A 466 -14.64 -9.63 16.63
N ILE A 467 -13.88 -10.74 16.57
CA ILE A 467 -13.76 -11.54 15.34
C ILE A 467 -13.70 -13.04 15.62
N LEU A 468 -13.98 -13.85 14.59
CA LEU A 468 -13.70 -15.28 14.65
C LEU A 468 -12.17 -15.48 14.67
N PHE A 469 -11.65 -15.84 15.84
CA PHE A 469 -10.22 -15.98 16.11
C PHE A 469 -9.96 -17.13 17.08
N ASP A 470 -9.04 -18.03 16.71
CA ASP A 470 -8.51 -19.10 17.55
C ASP A 470 -6.98 -18.98 17.65
N VAL A 471 -6.50 -18.64 18.84
CA VAL A 471 -5.07 -18.47 19.17
C VAL A 471 -4.20 -19.70 18.86
N GLN A 472 -4.78 -20.90 18.71
CA GLN A 472 -4.03 -22.11 18.36
C GLN A 472 -3.77 -22.26 16.85
N ASN A 473 -4.65 -21.72 16.01
CA ASN A 473 -4.57 -21.81 14.56
C ASN A 473 -4.09 -20.50 13.93
N ASP A 474 -4.59 -19.37 14.43
CA ASP A 474 -4.41 -18.03 13.86
C ASP A 474 -3.20 -17.27 14.44
N VAL A 475 -2.33 -17.94 15.21
CA VAL A 475 -1.04 -17.40 15.69
C VAL A 475 0.10 -18.29 15.25
N LYS A 476 1.03 -17.72 14.48
CA LYS A 476 2.21 -18.41 13.92
C LYS A 476 3.49 -17.75 14.42
N TYR A 477 4.46 -18.59 14.80
CA TYR A 477 5.79 -18.16 15.24
C TYR A 477 6.79 -18.50 14.12
N PHE A 478 7.51 -17.48 13.66
CA PHE A 478 8.45 -17.54 12.55
C PHE A 478 9.88 -17.44 13.08
N ALA A 479 10.75 -18.31 12.58
CA ALA A 479 12.19 -18.22 12.83
C ALA A 479 12.76 -16.89 12.31
N GLN A 480 13.99 -16.57 12.71
CA GLN A 480 14.76 -15.46 12.11
C GLN A 480 15.01 -15.72 10.61
N LEU A 481 14.98 -14.68 9.77
CA LEU A 481 15.15 -14.78 8.31
C LEU A 481 16.55 -15.29 7.90
N TRP A 482 17.58 -15.00 8.68
CA TRP A 482 18.99 -15.25 8.35
C TRP A 482 19.65 -16.20 9.34
N GLU A 483 20.47 -17.13 8.87
CA GLU A 483 21.34 -17.94 9.74
C GLU A 483 22.62 -17.18 10.10
N GLY A 484 22.46 -16.18 10.98
CA GLY A 484 23.54 -15.32 11.45
C GLY A 484 23.43 -13.87 10.94
N SER A 485 24.54 -13.15 10.92
CA SER A 485 24.59 -11.73 10.60
C SER A 485 24.66 -11.46 9.08
N PRO A 486 23.74 -10.65 8.51
CA PRO A 486 23.88 -10.10 7.17
C PRO A 486 25.17 -9.27 7.01
N PRO A 487 25.69 -9.06 5.78
CA PRO A 487 25.07 -9.39 4.50
C PRO A 487 25.33 -10.81 3.99
N MET A 488 26.27 -11.55 4.60
CA MET A 488 26.73 -12.85 4.07
C MET A 488 26.03 -14.08 4.68
N ALA A 489 25.15 -13.90 5.67
CA ALA A 489 24.36 -15.00 6.23
C ALA A 489 23.37 -15.58 5.18
N PRO A 490 23.22 -16.92 5.10
CA PRO A 490 22.25 -17.52 4.19
C PRO A 490 20.81 -17.39 4.74
N PRO A 491 19.77 -17.43 3.87
CA PRO A 491 18.39 -17.48 4.31
C PRO A 491 18.09 -18.75 5.11
N ASN A 492 17.43 -18.61 6.24
CA ASN A 492 17.08 -19.71 7.14
C ASN A 492 16.03 -20.64 6.50
N PRO A 493 16.32 -21.95 6.30
CA PRO A 493 15.36 -22.91 5.76
C PRO A 493 14.06 -22.99 6.59
N LYS A 494 14.14 -22.78 7.91
CA LYS A 494 12.98 -22.76 8.81
C LYS A 494 12.02 -21.60 8.51
N TYR A 495 12.54 -20.43 8.15
CA TYR A 495 11.72 -19.31 7.70
C TYR A 495 10.97 -19.66 6.41
N CYS A 496 11.64 -20.34 5.46
CA CYS A 496 11.00 -20.83 4.25
C CYS A 496 9.90 -21.88 4.54
N GLU A 497 10.11 -22.80 5.49
CA GLU A 497 9.06 -23.72 5.95
C GLU A 497 7.87 -22.96 6.57
N ASN A 498 8.12 -21.98 7.44
CA ASN A 498 7.08 -21.14 8.05
C ASN A 498 6.26 -20.38 7.00
N ILE A 499 6.91 -19.84 5.97
CA ILE A 499 6.26 -19.18 4.82
C ILE A 499 5.33 -20.15 4.07
N GLN A 500 5.74 -21.41 3.87
CA GLN A 500 4.90 -22.41 3.18
C GLN A 500 3.73 -22.88 4.07
N GLU A 501 3.93 -23.02 5.39
CA GLU A 501 2.82 -23.28 6.33
C GLU A 501 1.78 -22.16 6.26
N LEU A 502 2.21 -20.90 6.30
CA LEU A 502 1.31 -19.74 6.24
C LEU A 502 0.57 -19.64 4.90
N LYS A 503 1.19 -19.98 3.76
CA LYS A 503 0.47 -20.16 2.47
C LYS A 503 -0.62 -21.21 2.59
N GLY A 504 -0.32 -22.37 3.17
CA GLY A 504 -1.30 -23.43 3.41
C GLY A 504 -2.49 -22.97 4.24
N ILE A 505 -2.24 -22.17 5.29
CA ILE A 505 -3.28 -21.60 6.14
C ILE A 505 -4.14 -20.59 5.39
N ILE A 506 -3.54 -19.67 4.62
CA ILE A 506 -4.29 -18.71 3.79
C ILE A 506 -5.22 -19.45 2.81
N ILE A 507 -4.72 -20.52 2.16
CA ILE A 507 -5.51 -21.40 1.27
C ILE A 507 -6.66 -22.11 2.00
N LEU A 508 -6.46 -22.53 3.26
CA LEU A 508 -7.51 -23.17 4.07
C LEU A 508 -8.55 -22.16 4.57
N SER A 509 -8.14 -20.98 5.03
CA SER A 509 -9.04 -19.91 5.46
C SER A 509 -9.94 -19.46 4.32
N VAL A 510 -9.39 -19.31 3.10
CA VAL A 510 -10.15 -19.08 1.86
C VAL A 510 -11.27 -20.10 1.67
N ARG A 511 -10.97 -21.40 1.77
CA ARG A 511 -11.98 -22.46 1.60
C ARG A 511 -13.07 -22.46 2.68
N ASN A 512 -12.77 -21.89 3.85
CA ASN A 512 -13.67 -21.78 4.99
C ASN A 512 -14.47 -20.48 5.03
N LEU A 513 -14.19 -19.50 4.15
CA LEU A 513 -14.96 -18.25 4.09
C LEU A 513 -16.39 -18.51 3.63
N LYS A 514 -17.33 -18.31 4.56
CA LYS A 514 -18.79 -18.32 4.31
C LYS A 514 -19.34 -16.97 3.82
N SER A 515 -18.50 -15.94 3.82
CA SER A 515 -18.78 -14.63 3.22
C SER A 515 -18.62 -14.68 1.70
N PRO A 516 -19.31 -13.81 0.93
CA PRO A 516 -19.03 -13.64 -0.48
C PRO A 516 -17.59 -13.13 -0.67
N LEU A 517 -16.85 -13.76 -1.59
CA LEU A 517 -15.55 -13.28 -2.05
C LEU A 517 -15.68 -11.92 -2.76
N SER A 518 -14.63 -11.11 -2.70
CA SER A 518 -14.58 -9.83 -3.41
C SER A 518 -14.70 -10.04 -4.93
N ARG A 519 -15.43 -9.17 -5.64
CA ARG A 519 -15.73 -9.30 -7.07
C ARG A 519 -15.52 -7.98 -7.81
N VAL A 520 -14.46 -7.98 -8.62
CA VAL A 520 -14.17 -6.93 -9.60
C VAL A 520 -15.10 -7.20 -10.79
N SER A 521 -16.26 -6.53 -10.83
CA SER A 521 -17.40 -6.84 -11.71
C SER A 521 -17.95 -5.63 -12.45
N THR A 522 -18.48 -5.87 -13.65
CA THR A 522 -19.22 -4.93 -14.50
C THR A 522 -20.60 -4.53 -13.96
N ARG A 523 -21.17 -5.27 -13.01
CA ARG A 523 -22.57 -5.10 -12.61
C ARG A 523 -22.75 -3.98 -11.59
N ARG A 524 -23.44 -2.90 -12.00
CA ARG A 524 -24.33 -2.21 -11.05
C ARG A 524 -25.33 -3.24 -10.51
N LEU A 525 -25.36 -3.42 -9.20
CA LEU A 525 -26.48 -4.09 -8.55
C LEU A 525 -27.75 -3.24 -8.74
N PRO A 526 -28.95 -3.85 -8.78
CA PRO A 526 -30.19 -3.11 -8.95
C PRO A 526 -30.39 -2.12 -7.79
N GLU A 527 -31.01 -0.99 -8.10
CA GLU A 527 -31.39 0.04 -7.13
C GLU A 527 -32.38 -0.54 -6.10
N ILE A 528 -32.17 -0.22 -4.82
CA ILE A 528 -33.00 -0.57 -3.65
C ILE A 528 -33.31 0.71 -2.88
#